data_AF-A0A497JS28-F1
#
_entry.id   AF-A0A497JS28-F1
#
_cell.length_a   1.000
_cell.length_b   1.000
_cell.length_c   1.000
_cell.angle_alpha   90.00
_cell.angle_beta   90.00
_cell.angle_gamma   90.00
#
_symmetry.space_group_name_H-M   'P 1'
#
loop_
_entity.id
_entity.type
_entity.pdbx_description
1 polymer ?
#
loop_
_entity_poly.entity_id
_entity_poly.type
_entity_poly.pdbx_seq_one_letter_code
_entity_poly.pdbx_strand_id
1 'polypeptide(L)'
;MYRLSKRAAAPIVAFLVAIILLSSMSASIMLVSEEYRRSAAGNVEQVEEVSEALRENVKVTLLSVSGGVVTLQINNTGDVPVRLTKVLVKGDDDSLITACLPSPVEIPAGGSKTVTATIPEGSISSVGVMSERGNIFVASASTVVFTQTGLPSGTEWSVTFNGETKSTTGDSIIFEDVEPGTYGWSASSPVNLGGDTRYVASPSSGAIDVPNQTVVAITYSAQYYLS
;
A
#
# COMPACT_ATOMS: atom_id res chain seq x y z
N MET A 1 43.27 53.10 66.73
CA MET A 1 42.35 52.06 66.20
C MET A 1 41.92 52.48 64.80
N TYR A 2 42.28 51.72 63.77
CA TYR A 2 41.81 51.97 62.40
C TYR A 2 40.45 51.28 62.17
N ARG A 3 39.45 52.01 61.66
CA ARG A 3 38.30 51.41 60.96
C ARG A 3 37.99 52.22 59.70
N LEU A 4 38.27 51.61 58.54
CA LEU A 4 37.82 52.08 57.23
C LEU A 4 36.30 51.89 57.12
N SER A 5 35.58 52.88 56.58
CA SER A 5 34.36 52.60 55.84
C SER A 5 34.09 53.68 54.77
N LYS A 6 34.27 53.32 53.50
CA LYS A 6 33.50 53.87 52.38
C LYS A 6 33.13 52.70 51.47
N ARG A 7 31.83 52.55 51.27
CA ARG A 7 31.13 51.46 50.58
C ARG A 7 31.44 51.46 49.08
N ALA A 8 31.78 50.30 48.53
CA ALA A 8 31.81 50.03 47.09
C ALA A 8 30.44 49.47 46.66
N ALA A 9 29.63 50.26 45.96
CA ALA A 9 28.30 49.84 45.46
C ALA A 9 28.10 50.15 43.95
N ALA A 10 29.18 50.40 43.21
CA ALA A 10 29.12 50.72 41.77
C ALA A 10 29.08 49.51 40.81
N PRO A 11 29.72 48.35 41.05
CA PRO A 11 29.80 47.31 40.02
C PRO A 11 28.54 46.45 39.89
N ILE A 12 27.74 46.31 40.96
CA ILE A 12 26.56 45.41 40.98
C ILE A 12 25.37 46.02 40.21
N VAL A 13 25.17 47.34 40.29
CA VAL A 13 24.08 48.03 39.59
C VAL A 13 24.33 48.05 38.08
N ALA A 14 25.57 48.28 37.64
CA ALA A 14 25.94 48.22 36.22
C ALA A 14 25.77 46.81 35.64
N PHE A 15 26.09 45.78 36.42
CA PHE A 15 25.91 44.38 36.01
C PHE A 15 24.42 43.98 35.91
N LEU A 16 23.58 44.44 36.84
CA LEU A 16 22.12 44.23 36.79
C LEU A 16 21.46 44.97 35.63
N VAL A 17 21.86 46.21 35.33
CA VAL A 17 21.34 46.96 34.17
C VAL A 17 21.77 46.32 32.84
N ALA A 18 23.01 45.82 32.75
CA ALA A 18 23.48 45.10 31.56
C ALA A 18 22.70 43.79 31.34
N ILE A 19 22.39 43.03 32.39
CA ILE A 19 21.59 41.79 32.30
C ILE A 19 20.14 42.10 31.89
N ILE A 20 19.53 43.17 32.43
CA ILE A 20 18.16 43.58 32.08
C ILE A 20 18.09 44.07 30.62
N LEU A 21 19.11 44.77 30.13
CA LEU A 21 19.17 45.19 28.72
C LEU A 21 19.39 43.99 27.80
N LEU A 22 20.28 43.06 28.15
CA LEU A 22 20.49 41.82 27.38
C LEU A 22 19.24 40.94 27.31
N SER A 23 18.48 40.84 28.41
CA SER A 23 17.23 40.08 28.43
C SER A 23 16.12 40.76 27.64
N SER A 24 16.03 42.10 27.65
CA SER A 24 15.07 42.86 26.84
C SER A 24 15.36 42.78 25.34
N MET A 25 16.63 42.79 24.94
CA MET A 25 17.04 42.58 23.55
C MET A 25 16.75 41.15 23.10
N SER A 26 17.00 40.15 23.96
CA SER A 26 16.65 38.75 23.68
C SER A 26 15.15 38.55 23.51
N ALA A 27 14.31 39.17 24.36
CA ALA A 27 12.86 39.11 24.24
C ALA A 27 12.33 39.80 22.97
N SER A 28 12.95 40.91 22.57
CA SER A 28 12.58 41.64 21.34
C SER A 28 13.01 40.87 20.08
N ILE A 29 14.19 40.24 20.09
CA ILE A 29 14.66 39.35 19.02
C ILE A 29 13.78 38.09 18.96
N MET A 30 13.35 37.56 20.11
CA MET A 30 12.44 36.41 20.19
C MET A 30 11.08 36.75 19.60
N LEU A 31 10.50 37.92 19.93
CA LEU A 31 9.24 38.40 19.35
C LEU A 31 9.34 38.63 17.84
N VAL A 32 10.41 39.28 17.36
CA VAL A 32 10.64 39.47 15.92
C VAL A 32 10.83 38.12 15.22
N SER A 33 11.50 37.16 15.86
CA SER A 33 11.64 35.80 15.31
C SER A 33 10.33 35.03 15.31
N GLU A 34 9.45 35.26 16.29
CA GLU A 34 8.14 34.62 16.40
C GLU A 34 7.13 35.24 15.42
N GLU A 35 7.20 36.56 15.20
CA GLU A 35 6.44 37.27 14.15
C GLU A 35 6.91 36.84 12.75
N TYR A 36 8.23 36.71 12.54
CA TYR A 36 8.78 36.16 11.29
C TYR A 36 8.39 34.69 11.12
N ARG A 37 8.40 33.89 12.19
CA ARG A 37 7.94 32.49 12.18
C ARG A 37 6.44 32.40 11.90
N ARG A 38 5.59 33.28 12.44
CA ARG A 38 4.15 33.32 12.12
C ARG A 38 3.87 33.82 10.70
N SER A 39 4.63 34.80 10.21
CA SER A 39 4.54 35.29 8.83
C SER A 39 5.04 34.25 7.81
N ALA A 40 6.03 33.44 8.16
CA ALA A 40 6.53 32.35 7.33
C ALA A 40 5.65 31.11 7.43
N ALA A 41 5.16 30.75 8.62
CA ALA A 41 4.30 29.59 8.85
C ALA A 41 2.97 29.69 8.08
N GLY A 42 2.36 30.87 7.98
CA GLY A 42 1.12 31.05 7.21
C GLY A 42 1.25 30.75 5.70
N ASN A 43 2.46 30.90 5.14
CA ASN A 43 2.76 30.50 3.76
C ASN A 43 3.33 29.08 3.66
N VAL A 44 4.05 28.61 4.68
CA VAL A 44 4.70 27.29 4.68
C VAL A 44 3.70 26.17 4.94
N GLU A 45 2.73 26.32 5.86
CA GLU A 45 1.66 25.32 6.04
C GLU A 45 0.84 25.14 4.76
N GLN A 46 0.51 26.24 4.08
CA GLN A 46 -0.27 26.20 2.84
C GLN A 46 0.52 25.60 1.67
N VAL A 47 1.84 25.77 1.63
CA VAL A 47 2.72 25.18 0.62
C VAL A 47 3.04 23.71 0.92
N GLU A 48 3.18 23.35 2.20
CA GLU A 48 3.46 21.99 2.65
C GLU A 48 2.20 21.09 2.53
N GLU A 49 1.00 21.60 2.88
CA GLU A 49 -0.29 20.95 2.58
C GLU A 49 -0.50 20.76 1.07
N VAL A 50 -0.19 21.75 0.24
CA VAL A 50 -0.33 21.64 -1.23
C VAL A 50 0.72 20.68 -1.82
N SER A 51 1.90 20.58 -1.22
CA SER A 51 2.95 19.62 -1.63
C SER A 51 2.63 18.18 -1.26
N GLU A 52 1.92 17.97 -0.15
CA GLU A 52 1.39 16.66 0.26
C GLU A 52 0.11 16.27 -0.51
N ALA A 53 -0.63 17.26 -1.05
CA ALA A 53 -1.91 17.06 -1.72
C ALA A 53 -1.84 16.57 -3.18
N LEU A 54 -0.65 16.43 -3.78
CA LEU A 54 -0.49 15.95 -5.16
C LEU A 54 0.61 14.88 -5.26
N ARG A 55 0.28 13.67 -4.79
CA ARG A 55 1.18 12.52 -4.86
C ARG A 55 0.90 11.68 -6.10
N GLU A 56 1.96 11.32 -6.84
CA GLU A 56 1.85 10.19 -7.78
C GLU A 56 1.55 8.94 -6.94
N ASN A 57 0.45 8.25 -7.25
CA ASN A 57 0.09 7.03 -6.55
C ASN A 57 -0.43 6.04 -7.57
N VAL A 58 0.35 4.98 -7.81
CA VAL A 58 0.07 4.01 -8.86
C VAL A 58 0.08 2.62 -8.27
N LYS A 59 -1.04 1.91 -8.46
CA LYS A 59 -1.13 0.48 -8.21
C LYS A 59 -0.81 -0.28 -9.49
N VAL A 60 0.19 -1.15 -9.42
CA VAL A 60 0.63 -2.02 -10.52
C VAL A 60 0.21 -3.45 -10.22
N THR A 61 -0.50 -4.08 -11.15
CA THR A 61 -0.93 -5.48 -11.06
C THR A 61 -0.37 -6.25 -12.25
N LEU A 62 0.31 -7.36 -11.97
CA LEU A 62 0.79 -8.26 -13.01
C LEU A 62 -0.41 -8.98 -13.65
N LEU A 63 -0.55 -8.89 -14.97
CA LEU A 63 -1.62 -9.59 -15.71
C LEU A 63 -1.13 -10.87 -16.39
N SER A 64 0.10 -10.88 -16.92
CA SER A 64 0.67 -12.09 -17.52
C SER A 64 2.18 -11.95 -17.72
N VAL A 65 2.87 -13.10 -17.73
CA VAL A 65 4.23 -13.25 -18.26
C VAL A 65 4.19 -14.43 -19.24
N SER A 66 4.32 -14.16 -20.54
CA SER A 66 4.25 -15.22 -21.57
C SER A 66 5.05 -14.84 -22.80
N GLY A 67 5.83 -15.78 -23.34
CA GLY A 67 6.56 -15.59 -24.60
C GLY A 67 7.50 -14.39 -24.62
N GLY A 68 8.19 -14.10 -23.51
CA GLY A 68 9.07 -12.93 -23.38
C GLY A 68 8.33 -11.59 -23.35
N VAL A 69 7.03 -11.60 -23.06
CA VAL A 69 6.23 -10.38 -22.90
C VAL A 69 5.62 -10.35 -21.51
N VAL A 70 5.79 -9.22 -20.82
CA VAL A 70 5.09 -8.93 -19.58
C VAL A 70 3.95 -7.95 -19.86
N THR A 71 2.80 -8.22 -19.26
CA THR A 71 1.60 -7.36 -19.34
C THR A 71 1.24 -6.91 -17.93
N LEU A 72 1.10 -5.60 -17.74
CA LEU A 72 0.80 -4.97 -16.46
C LEU A 72 -0.47 -4.12 -16.56
N GLN A 73 -1.34 -4.24 -15.57
CA GLN A 73 -2.42 -3.29 -15.35
C GLN A 73 -1.92 -2.19 -14.43
N ILE A 74 -2.04 -0.96 -14.89
CA ILE A 74 -1.64 0.22 -14.14
C ILE A 74 -2.88 1.02 -13.78
N ASN A 75 -3.10 1.26 -12.49
CA ASN A 75 -4.19 2.09 -11.99
C ASN A 75 -3.59 3.27 -11.24
N ASN A 76 -3.87 4.49 -11.72
CA ASN A 76 -3.48 5.71 -11.04
C ASN A 76 -4.53 6.04 -9.98
N THR A 77 -4.20 5.78 -8.72
CA THR A 77 -5.05 6.06 -7.55
C THR A 77 -4.72 7.40 -6.89
N GLY A 78 -3.87 8.21 -7.52
CA GLY A 78 -3.53 9.56 -7.09
C GLY A 78 -4.32 10.63 -7.81
N ASP A 79 -4.06 11.86 -7.42
CA ASP A 79 -4.80 13.05 -7.88
C ASP A 79 -4.11 13.77 -9.06
N VAL A 80 -2.95 13.28 -9.50
CA VAL A 80 -2.20 13.82 -10.64
C VAL A 80 -2.00 12.78 -11.74
N PRO A 81 -1.99 13.17 -13.03
CA PRO A 81 -1.57 12.29 -14.10
C PRO A 81 -0.14 11.78 -13.89
N VAL A 82 0.10 10.51 -14.22
CA VAL A 82 1.41 9.88 -14.15
C VAL A 82 1.86 9.47 -15.54
N ARG A 83 3.10 9.81 -15.90
CA ARG A 83 3.72 9.42 -17.18
C ARG A 83 4.78 8.36 -16.93
N LEU A 84 4.54 7.15 -17.41
CA LEU A 84 5.47 6.03 -17.29
C LEU A 84 6.45 6.01 -18.45
N THR A 85 7.72 5.72 -18.18
CA THR A 85 8.79 5.73 -19.19
C THR A 85 9.48 4.38 -19.37
N LYS A 86 9.48 3.54 -18.33
CA LYS A 86 10.19 2.26 -18.33
C LYS A 86 9.40 1.19 -17.60
N VAL A 87 9.59 -0.05 -18.04
CA VAL A 87 9.31 -1.26 -17.26
C VAL A 87 10.64 -1.76 -16.72
N LEU A 88 10.64 -2.09 -15.43
CA LEU A 88 11.77 -2.63 -14.70
C LEU A 88 11.49 -4.10 -14.42
N VAL A 89 12.44 -4.98 -14.71
CA VAL A 89 12.32 -6.42 -14.48
C VAL A 89 13.52 -6.86 -13.69
N LYS A 90 13.27 -7.62 -12.63
CA LYS A 90 14.29 -8.24 -11.82
C LYS A 90 14.31 -9.74 -12.12
N GLY A 91 15.43 -10.24 -12.60
CA GLY A 91 15.64 -11.68 -12.79
C GLY A 91 15.79 -12.41 -11.46
N ASP A 92 15.73 -13.74 -11.50
CA ASP A 92 16.01 -14.59 -10.32
C ASP A 92 17.49 -14.54 -9.90
N ASP A 93 18.37 -14.18 -10.83
CA ASP A 93 19.81 -13.96 -10.62
C ASP A 93 20.12 -12.57 -10.04
N ASP A 94 19.11 -11.84 -9.57
CA ASP A 94 19.18 -10.46 -9.06
C ASP A 94 19.51 -9.41 -10.14
N SER A 95 19.59 -9.81 -11.43
CA SER A 95 19.85 -8.86 -12.52
C SER A 95 18.67 -7.90 -12.72
N LEU A 96 18.98 -6.63 -12.99
CA LEU A 96 17.98 -5.61 -13.31
C LEU A 96 17.99 -5.32 -14.81
N ILE A 97 16.88 -5.67 -15.46
CA ILE A 97 16.63 -5.40 -16.87
C ILE A 97 15.68 -4.21 -16.95
N THR A 98 16.07 -3.22 -17.75
CA THR A 98 15.23 -2.04 -18.02
C THR A 98 14.72 -2.11 -19.46
N ALA A 99 13.41 -2.22 -19.62
CA ALA A 99 12.74 -2.11 -20.91
C ALA A 99 12.17 -0.69 -21.07
N CYS A 100 12.75 0.09 -21.98
CA CYS A 100 12.23 1.41 -22.30
C CYS A 100 10.90 1.28 -23.05
N LEU A 101 9.91 2.07 -22.63
CA LEU A 101 8.67 2.19 -23.39
C LEU A 101 8.94 3.01 -24.67
N PRO A 102 8.34 2.67 -25.82
CA PRO A 102 8.59 3.36 -27.09
C PRO A 102 8.17 4.83 -27.07
N SER A 103 7.21 5.17 -26.21
CA SER A 103 6.85 6.55 -25.85
C SER A 103 6.33 6.56 -24.42
N PRO A 104 6.41 7.70 -23.70
CA PRO A 104 5.86 7.80 -22.36
C PRO A 104 4.35 7.50 -22.35
N VAL A 105 3.91 6.63 -21.45
CA VAL A 105 2.50 6.25 -21.30
C VAL A 105 1.87 7.11 -20.22
N GLU A 106 0.95 7.99 -20.61
CA GLU A 106 0.20 8.84 -19.67
C GLU A 106 -1.04 8.11 -19.12
N ILE A 107 -1.19 8.19 -17.81
CA ILE A 107 -2.31 7.63 -17.05
C ILE A 107 -2.96 8.77 -16.28
N PRO A 108 -4.17 9.21 -16.68
CA PRO A 108 -4.91 10.26 -15.97
C PRO A 108 -5.12 9.92 -14.49
N ALA A 109 -5.29 10.93 -13.65
CA ALA A 109 -5.72 10.73 -12.26
C ALA A 109 -7.03 9.92 -12.20
N GLY A 110 -7.09 8.91 -11.32
CA GLY A 110 -8.20 7.95 -11.25
C GLY A 110 -8.33 7.01 -12.46
N GLY A 111 -7.46 7.14 -13.46
CA GLY A 111 -7.50 6.37 -14.70
C GLY A 111 -6.69 5.06 -14.62
N SER A 112 -6.85 4.24 -15.65
CA SER A 112 -6.11 2.98 -15.77
C SER A 112 -5.63 2.72 -17.19
N LYS A 113 -4.48 2.08 -17.35
CA LYS A 113 -3.96 1.60 -18.64
C LYS A 113 -3.24 0.27 -18.53
N THR A 114 -3.25 -0.49 -19.61
CA THR A 114 -2.41 -1.67 -19.77
C THR A 114 -1.06 -1.26 -20.38
N VAL A 115 0.03 -1.74 -19.79
CA VAL A 115 1.40 -1.54 -20.28
C VAL A 115 2.00 -2.90 -20.60
N THR A 116 2.59 -3.02 -21.78
CA THR A 116 3.33 -4.21 -22.20
C THR A 116 4.79 -3.88 -22.40
N ALA A 117 5.66 -4.83 -22.09
CA ALA A 117 7.08 -4.74 -22.40
C ALA A 117 7.61 -6.09 -22.85
N THR A 118 8.49 -6.06 -23.85
CA THR A 118 9.30 -7.21 -24.24
C THR A 118 10.49 -7.31 -23.32
N ILE A 119 10.74 -8.52 -22.83
CA ILE A 119 11.77 -8.83 -21.86
C ILE A 119 12.61 -10.00 -22.42
N PRO A 120 13.91 -10.09 -22.06
CA PRO A 120 14.70 -11.28 -22.34
C PRO A 120 14.02 -12.52 -21.74
N GLU A 121 14.14 -13.66 -22.44
CA GLU A 121 13.65 -14.92 -21.90
C GLU A 121 14.40 -15.28 -20.61
N GLY A 122 13.65 -15.62 -19.57
CA GLY A 122 14.19 -15.94 -18.25
C GLY A 122 13.10 -15.88 -17.18
N SER A 123 13.41 -16.45 -16.02
CA SER A 123 12.55 -16.35 -14.84
C SER A 123 12.66 -14.95 -14.22
N ILE A 124 11.53 -14.45 -13.73
CA ILE A 124 11.39 -13.10 -13.18
C ILE A 124 11.00 -13.23 -11.71
N SER A 125 11.72 -12.52 -10.85
CA SER A 125 11.40 -12.43 -9.42
C SER A 125 10.54 -11.21 -9.08
N SER A 126 10.62 -10.14 -9.87
CA SER A 126 9.82 -8.93 -9.68
C SER A 126 9.73 -8.08 -10.95
N VAL A 127 8.64 -7.33 -11.09
CA VAL A 127 8.44 -6.37 -12.18
C VAL A 127 7.85 -5.09 -11.63
N GLY A 128 8.16 -3.96 -12.26
CA GLY A 128 7.60 -2.67 -11.90
C GLY A 128 7.65 -1.69 -13.06
N VAL A 129 7.17 -0.48 -12.82
CA VAL A 129 7.24 0.64 -13.77
C VAL A 129 7.91 1.84 -13.13
N MET A 130 8.56 2.67 -13.95
CA MET A 130 9.18 3.91 -13.52
C MET A 130 8.49 5.11 -14.20
N SER A 131 8.13 6.13 -13.41
CA SER A 131 7.61 7.39 -13.92
C SER A 131 8.71 8.28 -14.49
N GLU A 132 8.34 9.28 -15.27
CA GLU A 132 9.27 10.32 -15.77
C GLU A 132 9.96 11.09 -14.64
N ARG A 133 9.32 11.15 -13.47
CA ARG A 133 9.87 11.79 -12.25
C ARG A 133 10.83 10.89 -11.48
N GLY A 134 11.04 9.65 -11.94
CA GLY A 134 11.93 8.67 -11.32
C GLY A 134 11.30 7.83 -10.21
N ASN A 135 10.00 7.97 -9.96
CA ASN A 135 9.30 7.14 -8.98
C ASN A 135 9.16 5.72 -9.52
N ILE A 136 9.35 4.72 -8.65
CA ILE A 136 9.24 3.30 -8.99
C ILE A 136 7.99 2.73 -8.32
N PHE A 137 7.17 2.05 -9.11
CA PHE A 137 5.98 1.34 -8.66
C PHE A 137 6.14 -0.14 -8.98
N VAL A 138 6.27 -0.97 -7.94
CA VAL A 138 6.46 -2.41 -8.08
C VAL A 138 5.10 -3.09 -8.26
N ALA A 139 5.04 -4.06 -9.16
CA ALA A 139 3.87 -4.90 -9.35
C ALA A 139 3.64 -5.76 -8.11
N SER A 140 2.37 -5.82 -7.70
CA SER A 140 1.91 -6.75 -6.67
C SER A 140 1.23 -7.95 -7.33
N ALA A 141 1.46 -9.13 -6.76
CA ALA A 141 0.67 -10.31 -7.05
C ALA A 141 -0.76 -10.15 -6.51
N SER A 142 -1.67 -11.03 -6.93
CA SER A 142 -3.08 -10.90 -6.58
C SER A 142 -3.42 -11.62 -5.29
N THR A 143 -4.41 -11.10 -4.57
CA THR A 143 -5.03 -11.78 -3.43
C THR A 143 -6.34 -12.40 -3.88
N VAL A 144 -6.50 -13.71 -3.71
CA VAL A 144 -7.75 -14.43 -3.97
C VAL A 144 -8.47 -14.69 -2.65
N VAL A 145 -9.75 -14.34 -2.60
CA VAL A 145 -10.60 -14.44 -1.41
C VAL A 145 -11.80 -15.33 -1.70
N PHE A 146 -11.97 -16.36 -0.90
CA PHE A 146 -13.17 -17.17 -0.84
C PHE A 146 -13.99 -16.73 0.36
N THR A 147 -15.28 -16.47 0.18
CA THR A 147 -16.20 -16.12 1.27
C THR A 147 -17.30 -17.16 1.39
N GLN A 148 -17.68 -17.54 2.60
CA GLN A 148 -18.83 -18.41 2.83
C GLN A 148 -19.99 -17.69 3.51
N THR A 149 -21.20 -18.16 3.22
CA THR A 149 -22.40 -17.88 4.02
C THR A 149 -23.22 -19.15 4.22
N GLY A 150 -24.05 -19.18 5.26
CA GLY A 150 -25.02 -20.25 5.50
C GLY A 150 -24.53 -21.38 6.42
N LEU A 151 -23.24 -21.43 6.76
CA LEU A 151 -22.76 -22.28 7.84
C LEU A 151 -23.07 -21.67 9.22
N PRO A 152 -23.40 -22.48 10.24
CA PRO A 152 -23.46 -22.02 11.62
C PRO A 152 -22.11 -21.46 12.09
N SER A 153 -22.12 -20.40 12.90
CA SER A 153 -20.91 -19.80 13.45
C SER A 153 -20.02 -20.82 14.16
N GLY A 154 -18.72 -20.80 13.87
CA GLY A 154 -17.76 -21.76 14.42
C GLY A 154 -17.66 -23.08 13.66
N THR A 155 -18.46 -23.28 12.60
CA THR A 155 -18.33 -24.44 11.71
C THR A 155 -17.10 -24.31 10.85
N GLU A 156 -16.22 -25.30 10.90
CA GLU A 156 -15.05 -25.37 10.02
C GLU A 156 -15.48 -25.67 8.58
N TRP A 157 -14.87 -24.96 7.63
CA TRP A 157 -14.92 -25.24 6.20
C TRP A 157 -13.55 -24.99 5.58
N SER A 158 -13.31 -25.63 4.44
CA SER A 158 -12.06 -25.51 3.71
C SER A 158 -12.27 -25.23 2.23
N VAL A 159 -11.23 -24.67 1.62
CA VAL A 159 -11.10 -24.53 0.18
C VAL A 159 -9.75 -25.08 -0.23
N THR A 160 -9.76 -25.96 -1.23
CA THR A 160 -8.57 -26.33 -1.99
C THR A 160 -8.48 -25.43 -3.22
N PHE A 161 -7.39 -24.67 -3.33
CA PHE A 161 -7.10 -23.74 -4.42
C PHE A 161 -5.66 -23.97 -4.88
N ASN A 162 -5.45 -24.18 -6.18
CA ASN A 162 -4.12 -24.46 -6.75
C ASN A 162 -3.35 -25.60 -6.02
N GLY A 163 -4.06 -26.62 -5.56
CA GLY A 163 -3.49 -27.76 -4.81
C GLY A 163 -3.21 -27.47 -3.32
N GLU A 164 -3.28 -26.22 -2.87
CA GLU A 164 -3.17 -25.86 -1.45
C GLU A 164 -4.56 -25.87 -0.81
N THR A 165 -4.69 -26.49 0.37
CA THR A 165 -5.94 -26.46 1.14
C THR A 165 -5.78 -25.59 2.37
N LYS A 166 -6.67 -24.60 2.52
CA LYS A 166 -6.79 -23.79 3.73
C LYS A 166 -8.17 -24.02 4.35
N SER A 167 -8.23 -23.95 5.68
CA SER A 167 -9.45 -24.13 6.47
C SER A 167 -9.62 -22.98 7.46
N THR A 168 -10.85 -22.66 7.81
CA THR A 168 -11.18 -21.67 8.84
C THR A 168 -12.57 -21.96 9.42
N THR A 169 -12.87 -21.32 10.55
CA THR A 169 -14.23 -21.26 11.13
C THR A 169 -14.90 -19.90 10.96
N GLY A 170 -14.18 -18.92 10.39
CA GLY A 170 -14.70 -17.61 10.02
C GLY A 170 -15.33 -17.60 8.63
N ASP A 171 -15.64 -16.41 8.11
CA ASP A 171 -16.40 -16.27 6.85
C ASP A 171 -15.52 -16.15 5.61
N SER A 172 -14.20 -16.16 5.74
CA SER A 172 -13.29 -15.95 4.61
C SER A 172 -11.99 -16.74 4.69
N ILE A 173 -11.56 -17.25 3.54
CA ILE A 173 -10.26 -17.90 3.32
C ILE A 173 -9.50 -17.08 2.27
N ILE A 174 -8.25 -16.73 2.58
CA ILE A 174 -7.41 -15.84 1.77
C ILE A 174 -6.18 -16.58 1.26
N PHE A 175 -5.93 -16.47 -0.04
CA PHE A 175 -4.69 -16.87 -0.71
C PHE A 175 -3.99 -15.61 -1.22
N GLU A 176 -2.81 -15.34 -0.69
CA GLU A 176 -1.97 -14.18 -1.05
C GLU A 176 -0.96 -14.60 -2.12
N ASP A 177 -0.32 -13.61 -2.74
CA ASP A 177 0.74 -13.79 -3.72
C ASP A 177 0.40 -14.73 -4.89
N VAL A 178 -0.85 -14.67 -5.36
CA VAL A 178 -1.33 -15.50 -6.47
C VAL A 178 -0.88 -14.87 -7.79
N GLU A 179 -0.08 -15.63 -8.54
CA GLU A 179 0.36 -15.29 -9.88
C GLU A 179 -0.82 -15.28 -10.87
N PRO A 180 -0.70 -14.60 -12.03
CA PRO A 180 -1.72 -14.68 -13.05
C PRO A 180 -1.85 -16.07 -13.67
N GLY A 181 -3.08 -16.53 -13.83
CA GLY A 181 -3.36 -17.84 -14.39
C GLY A 181 -4.79 -18.29 -14.12
N THR A 182 -5.17 -19.39 -14.76
CA THR A 182 -6.43 -20.07 -14.50
C THR A 182 -6.23 -21.19 -13.50
N TYR A 183 -6.91 -21.11 -12.36
CA TYR A 183 -6.77 -22.04 -11.26
C TYR A 183 -8.09 -22.75 -10.97
N GLY A 184 -8.02 -24.07 -10.80
CA GLY A 184 -9.14 -24.85 -10.26
C GLY A 184 -9.27 -24.68 -8.75
N TRP A 185 -10.51 -24.73 -8.26
CA TRP A 185 -10.79 -24.69 -6.82
C TRP A 185 -11.96 -25.60 -6.44
N SER A 186 -12.00 -26.01 -5.18
CA SER A 186 -13.11 -26.76 -4.58
C SER A 186 -13.28 -26.41 -3.11
N ALA A 187 -14.52 -26.28 -2.67
CA ALA A 187 -14.88 -26.06 -1.27
C ALA A 187 -15.29 -27.38 -0.62
N SER A 188 -15.03 -27.52 0.69
CA SER A 188 -15.55 -28.63 1.49
C SER A 188 -17.06 -28.73 1.36
N SER A 189 -17.55 -29.83 0.80
CA SER A 189 -18.98 -30.06 0.58
C SER A 189 -19.24 -31.56 0.39
N PRO A 190 -20.18 -32.18 1.14
CA PRO A 190 -20.94 -31.58 2.23
C PRO A 190 -20.10 -31.38 3.50
N VAL A 191 -20.48 -30.39 4.32
CA VAL A 191 -20.00 -30.23 5.71
C VAL A 191 -21.01 -30.92 6.64
N ASN A 192 -20.56 -31.92 7.41
CA ASN A 192 -21.42 -32.71 8.30
C ASN A 192 -21.25 -32.23 9.75
N LEU A 193 -22.33 -31.79 10.40
CA LEU A 193 -22.32 -31.30 11.78
C LEU A 193 -22.86 -32.32 12.80
N GLY A 194 -23.12 -33.56 12.36
CA GLY A 194 -23.73 -34.61 13.16
C GLY A 194 -25.26 -34.60 13.12
N GLY A 195 -25.87 -35.73 13.53
CA GLY A 195 -27.31 -35.96 13.38
C GLY A 195 -27.74 -36.08 11.91
N ASP A 196 -28.96 -35.65 11.62
CA ASP A 196 -29.58 -35.74 10.29
C ASP A 196 -29.36 -34.49 9.42
N THR A 197 -28.43 -33.59 9.79
CA THR A 197 -28.18 -32.33 9.06
C THR A 197 -26.78 -32.28 8.45
N ARG A 198 -26.72 -31.94 7.15
CA ARG A 198 -25.48 -31.61 6.44
C ARG A 198 -25.64 -30.31 5.67
N TYR A 199 -24.53 -29.64 5.35
CA TYR A 199 -24.53 -28.40 4.59
C TYR A 199 -23.84 -28.61 3.25
N VAL A 200 -24.51 -28.26 2.15
CA VAL A 200 -23.98 -28.41 0.79
C VAL A 200 -23.63 -27.05 0.22
N ALA A 201 -22.38 -26.90 -0.24
CA ALA A 201 -21.90 -25.69 -0.90
C ALA A 201 -22.48 -25.53 -2.31
N SER A 202 -22.78 -24.29 -2.69
CA SER A 202 -23.14 -23.88 -4.04
C SER A 202 -22.53 -22.50 -4.35
N PRO A 203 -21.65 -22.37 -5.35
CA PRO A 203 -20.93 -23.47 -6.02
C PRO A 203 -20.00 -24.22 -5.05
N SER A 204 -19.80 -25.52 -5.27
CA SER A 204 -18.83 -26.32 -4.48
C SER A 204 -17.46 -26.44 -5.14
N SER A 205 -17.33 -26.07 -6.41
CA SER A 205 -16.07 -26.06 -7.17
C SER A 205 -16.20 -25.19 -8.41
N GLY A 206 -15.06 -24.87 -9.02
CA GLY A 206 -15.00 -24.09 -10.24
C GLY A 206 -13.57 -23.79 -10.69
N ALA A 207 -13.46 -22.81 -11.58
CA ALA A 207 -12.19 -22.21 -11.97
C ALA A 207 -12.25 -20.69 -11.75
N ILE A 208 -11.11 -20.08 -11.50
CA ILE A 208 -10.94 -18.63 -11.37
C ILE A 208 -9.79 -18.18 -12.29
N ASP A 209 -9.97 -17.06 -12.98
CA ASP A 209 -8.97 -16.46 -13.86
C ASP A 209 -8.33 -15.27 -13.16
N VAL A 210 -7.14 -15.45 -12.60
CA VAL A 210 -6.42 -14.42 -11.85
C VAL A 210 -5.56 -13.61 -12.82
N PRO A 211 -5.58 -12.26 -12.76
CA PRO A 211 -6.21 -11.39 -11.74
C PRO A 211 -7.59 -10.86 -12.12
N ASN A 212 -8.19 -11.32 -13.22
CA ASN A 212 -9.48 -10.83 -13.71
C ASN A 212 -10.64 -11.14 -12.74
N GLN A 213 -10.49 -12.21 -11.97
CA GLN A 213 -11.36 -12.59 -10.88
C GLN A 213 -10.50 -12.92 -9.65
N THR A 214 -10.89 -12.37 -8.49
CA THR A 214 -10.17 -12.55 -7.22
C THR A 214 -11.10 -12.89 -6.07
N VAL A 215 -12.41 -12.91 -6.28
CA VAL A 215 -13.40 -13.20 -5.23
C VAL A 215 -14.34 -14.32 -5.69
N VAL A 216 -14.59 -15.27 -4.80
CA VAL A 216 -15.56 -16.36 -4.98
C VAL A 216 -16.47 -16.42 -3.76
N ALA A 217 -17.77 -16.23 -3.99
CA ALA A 217 -18.79 -16.38 -2.96
C ALA A 217 -19.37 -17.81 -2.98
N ILE A 218 -19.36 -18.47 -1.83
CA ILE A 218 -19.88 -19.82 -1.61
C ILE A 218 -21.06 -19.72 -0.66
N THR A 219 -22.19 -20.34 -1.02
CA THR A 219 -23.36 -20.42 -0.15
C THR A 219 -23.57 -21.87 0.28
N TYR A 220 -23.68 -22.10 1.59
CA TYR A 220 -24.01 -23.39 2.17
C TYR A 220 -25.51 -23.46 2.48
N SER A 221 -26.16 -24.54 2.03
CA SER A 221 -27.57 -24.81 2.34
C SER A 221 -27.69 -26.08 3.18
N ALA A 222 -28.47 -26.00 4.26
CA ALA A 222 -28.78 -27.16 5.08
C ALA A 222 -29.63 -28.18 4.29
N GLN A 223 -29.30 -29.45 4.44
CA GLN A 223 -30.05 -30.60 3.96
C GLN A 223 -30.33 -31.52 5.13
N TYR A 224 -31.56 -32.02 5.18
CA TYR A 224 -32.04 -32.91 6.23
C TYR A 224 -32.24 -34.32 5.65
N TYR A 225 -31.86 -35.34 6.41
CA TYR A 225 -32.24 -36.71 6.10
C TYR A 225 -33.75 -36.87 6.28
N LEU A 226 -34.44 -37.44 5.29
CA LEU A 226 -35.82 -37.86 5.44
C LEU A 226 -35.80 -39.29 5.96
N SER A 227 -36.35 -39.51 7.16
CA SER A 227 -36.58 -40.84 7.74
C SER A 227 -37.94 -41.41 7.36
#